data_AF-A0A2L0BVS1-F1
#
_entry.id   AF-A0A2L0BVS1-F1
#
_cell.length_a   1.000
_cell.length_b   1.000
_cell.length_c   1.000
_cell.angle_alpha   90.00
_cell.angle_beta   90.00
_cell.angle_gamma   90.00
#
_symmetry.space_group_name_H-M   'P 1'
#
loop_
_entity.id
_entity.type
_entity.pdbx_description
1 polymer ?
#
loop_
_entity_poly.entity_id
_entity_poly.type
_entity_poly.pdbx_seq_one_letter_code
_entity_poly.pdbx_strand_id
1 'polypeptide(L)'
;TLEGNMEDPSKFQWMLDWSHVWAAIFKSVFGYICFLTFQNDTQQVITNNLPSAGFKGLVNLCLVLKAMLSYPLPYYAACEMLEKNFFRGRPKTPFPSIWALDGELKVWGLAWRVGIVLFTILMACFIPHFQIL
;
A
#
# COMPACT_ATOMS: atom_id res chain seq x y z
N THR A 1 7.42 15.04 -7.23
CA THR A 1 6.23 14.30 -7.68
C THR A 1 6.62 13.55 -8.94
N LEU A 2 6.16 12.30 -9.18
CA LEU A 2 6.57 11.47 -10.34
C LEU A 2 6.46 12.20 -11.69
N GLU A 3 5.41 13.01 -11.84
CA GLU A 3 5.14 13.88 -12.99
C GLU A 3 6.29 14.85 -13.32
N GLY A 4 6.99 15.38 -12.31
CA GLY A 4 8.09 16.33 -12.49
C GLY A 4 9.42 15.71 -12.92
N ASN A 5 9.54 14.38 -12.86
CA ASN A 5 10.73 13.65 -13.31
C ASN A 5 10.59 13.09 -14.74
N MET A 6 9.45 13.33 -15.40
CA MET A 6 9.24 12.92 -16.79
C MET A 6 9.89 13.91 -17.76
N GLU A 7 10.45 13.37 -18.85
CA GLU A 7 10.96 14.18 -19.96
C GLU A 7 9.86 15.05 -20.58
N ASP A 8 8.62 14.57 -20.59
CA ASP A 8 7.43 15.31 -21.03
C ASP A 8 6.27 15.16 -20.03
N PRO A 9 6.13 16.11 -19.08
CA PRO A 9 5.07 16.09 -18.07
C PRO A 9 3.66 16.14 -18.67
N SER A 10 3.48 16.70 -19.87
CA SER A 10 2.16 16.83 -20.51
C SER A 10 1.53 15.48 -20.87
N LYS A 11 2.35 14.43 -21.00
CA LYS A 11 1.94 13.07 -21.32
C LYS A 11 1.70 12.19 -20.08
N PHE A 12 1.83 12.73 -18.87
CA PHE A 12 1.66 11.96 -17.64
C PHE A 12 0.28 11.30 -17.55
N GLN A 13 -0.79 12.04 -17.87
CA GLN A 13 -2.15 11.49 -17.84
C GLN A 13 -2.32 10.35 -18.85
N TRP A 14 -1.83 10.53 -20.08
CA TRP A 14 -1.85 9.49 -21.11
C TRP A 14 -1.07 8.24 -20.70
N MET A 15 0.12 8.41 -20.11
CA MET A 15 0.93 7.31 -19.59
C MET A 15 0.20 6.57 -18.46
N LEU A 16 -0.44 7.29 -17.53
CA LEU A 16 -1.22 6.70 -16.45
C LEU A 16 -2.40 5.89 -16.98
N ASP A 17 -3.18 6.46 -17.90
CA ASP A 17 -4.35 5.80 -18.46
C ASP A 17 -3.96 4.48 -19.14
N TRP A 18 -2.91 4.48 -19.98
CA TRP A 18 -2.40 3.25 -20.60
C TRP A 18 -1.84 2.26 -19.59
N SER A 19 -1.13 2.74 -18.57
CA SER A 19 -0.60 1.86 -17.51
C SER A 19 -1.74 1.16 -16.76
N HIS A 20 -2.86 1.86 -16.50
CA HIS A 20 -4.05 1.28 -15.90
C HIS A 20 -4.75 0.27 -16.82
N VAL A 21 -4.86 0.56 -18.12
CA VAL A 21 -5.41 -0.38 -19.12
C VAL A 21 -4.60 -1.69 -19.13
N TRP A 22 -3.28 -1.59 -19.26
CA TRP A 22 -2.40 -2.77 -19.23
C TRP A 22 -2.49 -3.51 -17.90
N ALA A 23 -2.50 -2.80 -16.78
CA ALA A 23 -2.65 -3.40 -15.46
C ALA A 23 -3.98 -4.15 -15.32
N ALA A 24 -5.07 -3.61 -15.87
CA ALA A 24 -6.37 -4.28 -15.87
C ALA A 24 -6.33 -5.57 -16.69
N ILE A 25 -5.78 -5.53 -17.91
CA ILE A 25 -5.61 -6.71 -18.77
C ILE A 25 -4.83 -7.81 -18.05
N PHE A 26 -3.66 -7.49 -17.50
CA PHE A 26 -2.82 -8.47 -16.80
C PHE A 26 -3.55 -9.09 -15.60
N LYS A 27 -4.22 -8.27 -14.79
CA LYS A 27 -4.97 -8.76 -13.62
C LYS A 27 -6.14 -9.66 -14.03
N SER A 28 -6.88 -9.28 -15.05
CA SER A 28 -8.02 -10.05 -15.56
C SER A 28 -7.60 -11.39 -16.16
N VAL A 29 -6.57 -11.40 -17.01
CA VAL A 29 -6.06 -12.64 -17.62
C VAL A 29 -5.49 -13.57 -16.56
N PHE A 30 -4.69 -13.04 -15.63
CA PHE A 30 -4.14 -13.83 -14.52
C PHE A 30 -5.26 -14.43 -13.66
N GLY A 31 -6.26 -13.63 -13.29
CA GLY A 31 -7.43 -14.09 -12.54
C GLY A 31 -8.22 -15.17 -13.28
N TYR A 32 -8.44 -14.99 -14.58
CA TYR A 32 -9.16 -15.95 -15.42
C TYR A 32 -8.43 -17.30 -15.51
N ILE A 33 -7.12 -17.30 -15.75
CA ILE A 33 -6.29 -18.52 -15.79
C ILE A 33 -6.33 -19.23 -14.43
N CYS A 34 -6.20 -18.48 -13.34
CA CYS A 34 -6.23 -19.02 -11.99
C CYS A 34 -7.58 -19.66 -11.65
N PHE A 35 -8.68 -19.00 -12.02
CA PHE A 35 -10.03 -19.52 -11.84
C PHE A 35 -10.25 -20.81 -12.63
N LEU A 36 -9.82 -20.88 -13.88
CA LEU A 36 -9.92 -22.11 -14.67
C LEU A 36 -9.01 -23.24 -14.15
N THR A 37 -7.83 -22.91 -13.62
CA THR A 37 -6.87 -23.89 -13.12
C THR A 37 -7.31 -24.53 -11.81
N PHE A 38 -7.80 -23.74 -10.85
CA PHE A 38 -8.10 -24.20 -9.49
C PHE A 38 -9.59 -24.34 -9.19
N GLN A 39 -10.46 -23.67 -9.96
CA GLN A 39 -11.92 -23.74 -9.84
C GLN A 39 -12.40 -23.69 -8.38
N ASN A 40 -13.05 -24.76 -7.91
CA ASN A 40 -13.63 -24.87 -6.57
C ASN A 40 -12.57 -24.96 -5.44
N ASP A 41 -11.31 -25.30 -5.76
CA ASP A 41 -10.20 -25.37 -4.80
C ASP A 41 -9.46 -24.03 -4.64
N THR A 42 -9.97 -22.95 -5.24
CA THR A 42 -9.33 -21.63 -5.18
C THR A 42 -9.37 -21.05 -3.75
N GLN A 43 -8.27 -21.16 -3.01
CA GLN A 43 -8.09 -20.47 -1.74
C GLN A 43 -8.06 -18.94 -1.89
N GLN A 44 -8.36 -18.23 -0.80
CA GLN A 44 -8.33 -16.76 -0.73
C GLN A 44 -7.01 -16.16 -1.21
N VAL A 45 -5.91 -16.89 -1.00
CA VAL A 45 -4.57 -16.53 -1.45
C VAL A 45 -4.15 -17.52 -2.53
N ILE A 46 -4.05 -17.05 -3.78
CA ILE A 46 -3.82 -17.91 -4.95
C ILE A 46 -2.51 -18.72 -4.87
N THR A 47 -1.49 -18.17 -4.20
CA THR A 47 -0.20 -18.86 -4.04
C THR A 47 -0.31 -20.10 -3.15
N ASN A 48 -1.35 -20.19 -2.33
CA ASN A 48 -1.59 -21.38 -1.52
C ASN A 48 -2.06 -22.58 -2.33
N ASN A 49 -2.64 -22.35 -3.51
CA ASN A 49 -3.12 -23.39 -4.43
C ASN A 49 -1.99 -23.98 -5.29
N LEU A 50 -0.79 -23.40 -5.26
CA LEU A 50 0.33 -23.89 -6.07
C LEU A 50 0.73 -25.31 -5.62
N PRO A 51 0.73 -26.30 -6.54
CA PRO A 51 0.96 -27.71 -6.18
C PRO A 51 2.44 -28.01 -5.88
N SER A 52 3.37 -27.24 -6.44
CA SER A 52 4.81 -27.40 -6.20
C SER A 52 5.25 -26.65 -4.93
N ALA A 53 5.70 -27.39 -3.93
CA ALA A 53 6.18 -26.83 -2.66
C ALA A 53 7.35 -25.84 -2.85
N GLY A 54 8.28 -26.13 -3.76
CA GLY A 54 9.42 -25.25 -4.06
C GLY A 54 9.00 -23.95 -4.76
N PHE A 55 8.11 -24.04 -5.76
CA PHE A 55 7.59 -22.87 -6.46
C PHE A 55 6.74 -21.99 -5.54
N LYS A 56 5.89 -22.60 -4.71
CA LYS A 56 5.11 -21.91 -3.68
C LYS A 56 6.01 -21.15 -2.70
N GLY A 57 7.08 -21.78 -2.23
CA GLY A 57 8.06 -21.16 -1.33
C GLY A 57 8.73 -19.93 -1.94
N LEU A 58 9.19 -20.06 -3.19
CA LEU A 58 9.82 -18.95 -3.93
C LEU A 58 8.85 -17.76 -4.10
N VAL A 59 7.63 -18.02 -4.58
CA VAL A 59 6.64 -16.95 -4.80
C VAL A 59 6.27 -16.26 -3.48
N ASN A 60 6.04 -17.03 -2.41
CA ASN A 60 5.74 -16.44 -1.10
C ASN A 60 6.90 -15.61 -0.55
N LEU A 61 8.15 -16.05 -0.72
CA LEU A 61 9.33 -15.27 -0.34
C LEU A 61 9.38 -13.94 -1.12
N CYS A 62 9.18 -13.97 -2.44
CA CYS A 62 9.12 -12.77 -3.27
C CYS A 62 7.99 -11.83 -2.83
N LEU A 63 6.82 -12.36 -2.45
CA LEU A 63 5.71 -11.57 -1.95
C LEU A 63 6.03 -10.87 -0.62
N VAL A 64 6.68 -11.58 0.32
CA VAL A 64 7.12 -11.01 1.60
C VAL A 64 8.16 -9.92 1.37
N LEU A 65 9.16 -10.18 0.54
CA LEU A 65 10.19 -9.18 0.18
C LEU A 65 9.55 -7.94 -0.46
N LYS A 66 8.65 -8.15 -1.43
CA LYS A 66 7.89 -7.05 -2.04
C LYS A 66 7.12 -6.25 -0.99
N ALA A 67 6.46 -6.92 -0.05
CA ALA A 67 5.68 -6.25 1.00
C ALA A 67 6.58 -5.41 1.92
N MET A 68 7.71 -5.96 2.37
CA MET A 68 8.68 -5.22 3.20
C MET A 68 9.25 -3.99 2.49
N LEU A 69 9.59 -4.12 1.20
CA LEU A 69 10.12 -3.01 0.40
C LEU A 69 9.05 -1.98 0.05
N SER A 70 7.81 -2.42 -0.15
CA SER A 70 6.72 -1.53 -0.55
C SER A 70 6.03 -0.87 0.63
N TYR A 71 6.08 -1.42 1.84
CA TYR A 71 5.39 -0.90 3.03
C TYR A 71 5.73 0.55 3.40
N PRO A 72 6.99 1.03 3.31
CA PRO A 72 7.33 2.40 3.68
C PRO A 72 6.62 3.45 2.81
N LEU A 73 6.45 3.18 1.50
CA LEU A 73 5.88 4.13 0.54
C LEU A 73 4.45 4.59 0.88
N PRO A 74 3.44 3.68 0.98
CA PRO A 74 2.09 4.05 1.35
C PRO A 74 2.01 4.50 2.81
N TYR A 75 2.84 3.97 3.71
CA TYR A 75 2.87 4.39 5.11
C TYR A 75 3.23 5.87 5.25
N TYR A 76 4.31 6.32 4.60
CA TYR A 76 4.72 7.73 4.63
C TYR A 76 3.71 8.61 3.91
N ALA A 77 3.17 8.18 2.76
CA ALA A 77 2.12 8.91 2.06
C ALA A 77 0.86 9.10 2.93
N ALA A 78 0.42 8.05 3.62
CA ALA A 78 -0.72 8.12 4.54
C ALA A 78 -0.44 9.05 5.73
N CYS A 79 0.76 8.97 6.32
CA CYS A 79 1.17 9.86 7.40
C CYS A 79 1.16 11.33 6.95
N GLU A 80 1.68 11.63 5.76
CA GLU A 80 1.70 12.98 5.19
C GLU A 80 0.28 13.50 4.93
N MET A 81 -0.61 12.67 4.37
CA MET A 81 -2.01 13.06 4.15
C MET A 81 -2.75 13.35 5.47
N LEU A 82 -2.55 12.50 6.48
CA LEU A 82 -3.14 12.69 7.80
C LEU A 82 -2.56 13.94 8.49
N GLU A 83 -1.25 14.15 8.42
CA GLU A 83 -0.59 15.33 8.94
C GLU A 83 -1.14 16.61 8.30
N LYS A 84 -1.28 16.62 6.97
CA LYS A 84 -1.84 17.75 6.22
C LYS A 84 -3.28 18.08 6.62
N ASN A 85 -4.08 17.06 6.94
CA ASN A 85 -5.50 17.22 7.27
C ASN A 85 -5.75 17.56 8.75
N PHE A 86 -4.91 17.09 9.66
CA PHE A 86 -5.16 17.19 11.10
C PHE A 86 -4.18 18.10 11.86
N PHE A 87 -2.95 18.31 11.38
CA PHE A 87 -1.83 18.87 12.16
C PHE A 87 -1.12 20.06 11.51
N ARG A 88 -1.82 20.93 10.79
CA ARG A 88 -1.30 22.19 10.20
C ARG A 88 -1.35 23.41 11.12
N GLY A 89 -1.82 23.26 12.36
CA GLY A 89 -2.02 24.35 13.31
C GLY A 89 -3.32 25.13 13.08
N ARG A 90 -3.76 25.86 14.11
CA ARG A 90 -4.95 26.73 14.06
C ARG A 90 -4.67 27.98 13.21
N PRO A 91 -5.67 28.52 12.48
CA PRO A 91 -7.07 28.12 12.42
C PRO A 91 -7.40 27.02 11.39
N LYS A 92 -6.41 26.50 10.65
CA LYS A 92 -6.63 25.60 9.51
C LYS A 92 -6.94 24.14 9.91
N THR A 93 -6.50 23.70 11.09
CA THR A 93 -6.71 22.34 11.59
C THR A 93 -6.87 22.32 13.12
N PRO A 94 -7.54 21.30 13.70
CA PRO A 94 -7.84 21.28 15.13
C PRO A 94 -6.61 21.04 16.03
N PHE A 95 -5.57 20.35 15.54
CA PHE A 95 -4.41 19.97 16.33
C PHE A 95 -3.15 20.85 16.07
N PRO A 96 -2.24 20.97 17.06
CA PRO A 96 -0.99 21.71 16.91
C PRO A 96 -0.04 21.02 15.92
N SER A 97 0.92 21.78 15.38
CA SER A 97 1.90 21.23 14.43
C SER A 97 2.76 20.13 15.06
N ILE A 98 2.94 19.05 14.31
CA ILE A 98 3.78 17.89 14.66
C ILE A 98 5.28 18.27 14.71
N TRP A 99 5.69 19.26 13.92
CA TRP A 99 7.07 19.75 13.86
C TRP A 99 7.31 20.88 14.88
N ALA A 100 8.48 20.85 15.51
CA ALA A 100 9.04 22.00 16.24
C ALA A 100 9.52 23.07 15.26
N LEU A 101 9.75 24.30 15.75
CA LEU A 101 10.28 25.40 14.94
C LEU A 101 11.64 25.06 14.33
N ASP A 102 12.41 24.21 15.00
CA ASP A 102 13.77 23.78 14.61
C ASP A 102 13.77 22.58 13.64
N GLY A 103 12.61 22.11 13.19
CA GLY A 103 12.50 20.94 12.31
C GLY A 103 12.56 19.58 13.02
N GLU A 104 12.67 19.56 14.35
CA GLU A 104 12.61 18.33 15.13
C GLU A 104 11.18 17.80 15.27
N LEU A 105 11.04 16.48 15.23
CA LEU A 105 9.76 15.80 15.43
C LEU A 105 9.40 15.84 16.92
N LYS A 106 8.28 16.48 17.27
CA LYS A 106 7.81 16.48 18.66
C LYS A 106 7.43 15.05 19.08
N VAL A 107 7.52 14.77 20.39
CA VAL A 107 7.07 13.49 20.99
C VAL A 107 5.63 13.15 20.59
N TRP A 108 4.76 14.16 20.48
CA TRP A 108 3.39 14.01 19.97
C TRP A 108 3.32 13.50 18.52
N GLY A 109 4.26 13.92 17.66
CA GLY A 109 4.38 13.43 16.29
C GLY A 109 4.80 11.97 16.21
N LEU A 110 5.75 11.58 17.06
CA LEU A 110 6.17 10.18 17.17
C LEU A 110 5.01 9.30 17.66
N ALA A 111 4.30 9.74 18.71
CA ALA A 111 3.14 9.03 19.24
C ALA A 111 2.05 8.82 18.17
N TRP A 112 1.79 9.82 17.33
CA TRP A 112 0.85 9.70 16.22
C TRP A 112 1.27 8.64 15.19
N ARG A 113 2.54 8.65 14.76
CA ARG A 113 3.09 7.67 13.81
C ARG A 113 3.02 6.25 14.37
N VAL A 114 3.41 6.06 15.63
CA VAL A 114 3.29 4.77 16.33
C VAL A 114 1.82 4.35 16.45
N GLY A 115 0.91 5.30 16.73
CA GLY A 115 -0.53 5.05 16.79
C GLY A 115 -1.10 4.51 15.48
N ILE A 116 -0.68 5.03 14.33
CA ILE A 116 -1.08 4.51 13.01
C ILE A 116 -0.63 3.07 12.83
N VAL A 117 0.63 2.75 13.18
CA VAL A 117 1.15 1.37 13.08
C VAL A 117 0.39 0.42 14.00
N LEU A 118 0.12 0.83 15.25
CA LEU A 118 -0.65 0.02 16.19
C LEU A 118 -2.08 -0.19 15.71
N PHE A 119 -2.70 0.83 15.11
CA PHE A 119 -4.04 0.72 14.55
C PHE A 119 -4.08 -0.27 13.38
N THR A 120 -3.12 -0.22 12.46
CA THR A 120 -3.08 -1.18 11.34
C THR A 120 -2.78 -2.61 11.80
N ILE A 121 -1.93 -2.79 12.81
CA ILE A 121 -1.69 -4.11 13.45
C ILE A 121 -2.97 -4.63 14.10
N LEU A 122 -3.67 -3.77 14.84
CA LEU A 122 -4.92 -4.12 15.51
C LEU A 122 -5.99 -4.58 14.49
N MET A 123 -6.13 -3.85 13.37
CA MET A 123 -6.98 -4.25 12.26
C MET A 123 -6.59 -5.62 11.70
N ALA A 124 -5.29 -5.89 11.52
CA ALA A 124 -4.80 -7.18 11.05
C ALA A 124 -5.08 -8.33 12.03
N CYS A 125 -5.06 -8.08 13.34
CA CYS A 125 -5.38 -9.08 14.36
C CYS A 125 -6.88 -9.39 14.43
N PHE A 126 -7.75 -8.38 14.32
CA PHE A 126 -9.21 -8.59 14.43
C PHE A 126 -9.85 -9.11 13.16
N ILE A 127 -9.33 -8.77 11.98
CA ILE A 127 -9.91 -9.13 10.68
C ILE A 127 -8.83 -9.80 9.81
N PRO A 128 -8.46 -11.06 10.07
CA PRO A 128 -7.47 -11.78 9.26
C PRO A 128 -8.06 -12.32 7.95
N HIS A 129 -9.04 -11.63 7.35
CA HIS A 129 -9.65 -12.03 6.08
C HIS A 129 -9.08 -11.20 4.93
N PHE A 130 -8.21 -11.82 4.13
CA PHE A 130 -7.54 -11.18 3.00
C PHE A 130 -8.52 -10.70 1.90
N GLN A 131 -9.73 -11.26 1.84
CA GLN A 131 -10.74 -10.97 0.81
C GLN A 131 -11.56 -9.70 1.06
N ILE A 132 -11.44 -9.06 2.23
CA ILE A 132 -12.15 -7.82 2.56
C ILE A 132 -11.38 -6.59 2.07
N LEU A 133 -10.11 -6.75 1.66
CA LEU A 133 -9.22 -5.70 1.18
C LEU A 133 -9.19 -5.61 -0.35
#